data_AF-A0A2D4L3W8-F1
#
_entry.id   AF-A0A2D4L3W8-F1
#
_cell.length_a   1.000
_cell.length_b   1.000
_cell.length_c   1.000
_cell.angle_alpha   90.00
_cell.angle_beta   90.00
_cell.angle_gamma   90.00
#
_symmetry.space_group_name_H-M   'P 1'
#
loop_
_entity.id
_entity.type
_entity.pdbx_description
1 polymer ?
#
loop_
_entity_poly.entity_id
_entity_poly.type
_entity_poly.pdbx_seq_one_letter_code
_entity_poly.pdbx_strand_id
1 'polypeptide(L)'
;VEGIAGGFIYTIQEGEILLQTLQSRSERFLNHMNKLEKEDALLKEESNIYDDIVFVDVVDTYRNVPAKLLNFYRWTVETASFDVLLKTDDDCYIDLETIFNRIKLKNLGRPNIWWGNFRLNWAVDRTGKWQELEYPSPAYPAFACGSGYVISKDVVEWLASNSERLKIYQGEDVSMGIWMAAIGPKRYQDDLWLCEKTCESGMLSSPQYSAQELAELWR
;
A
#
# COMPACT_ATOMS: atom_id res chain seq x y z
N VAL A 1 23.97 -18.92 -26.54
CA VAL A 1 23.25 -20.22 -26.65
C VAL A 1 22.26 -20.10 -27.79
N GLU A 2 22.33 -20.97 -28.79
CA GLU A 2 21.39 -20.98 -29.92
C GLU A 2 20.14 -21.78 -29.58
N GLY A 3 18.98 -21.29 -30.01
CA GLY A 3 17.68 -21.95 -29.84
C GLY A 3 16.91 -22.02 -31.15
N ILE A 4 16.00 -22.99 -31.26
CA ILE A 4 15.12 -23.17 -32.42
C ILE A 4 13.67 -23.16 -31.92
N ALA A 5 12.86 -22.27 -32.48
CA ALA A 5 11.42 -22.23 -32.24
C ALA A 5 10.68 -21.96 -33.56
N GLY A 6 9.78 -22.86 -33.97
CA GLY A 6 8.92 -22.65 -35.15
C GLY A 6 9.65 -22.40 -36.47
N GLY A 7 10.85 -22.95 -36.66
CA GLY A 7 11.66 -22.77 -37.87
C GLY A 7 12.58 -21.54 -37.86
N PHE A 8 12.55 -20.72 -36.80
CA PHE A 8 13.47 -19.61 -36.60
C PHE A 8 14.64 -20.04 -35.71
N ILE A 9 15.85 -19.65 -36.11
CA ILE A 9 17.06 -19.76 -35.28
C ILE A 9 17.28 -18.42 -34.60
N TYR A 10 17.46 -18.44 -33.28
CA TYR A 10 17.74 -17.24 -32.50
C TYR A 10 18.89 -17.48 -31.54
N THR A 11 19.60 -16.41 -31.19
CA THR A 11 20.70 -16.44 -30.24
C THR A 11 20.27 -15.75 -28.95
N ILE A 12 20.32 -16.49 -27.85
CA ILE A 12 20.16 -15.92 -26.50
C ILE A 12 21.49 -15.28 -26.11
N GLN A 13 21.49 -13.95 -26.02
CA GLN A 13 22.57 -13.19 -25.40
C GLN A 13 22.65 -13.57 -23.92
N GLU A 14 23.87 -13.71 -23.38
CA GLU A 14 24.11 -14.17 -22.00
C GLU A 14 23.52 -15.55 -21.66
N GLY A 15 23.39 -16.42 -22.67
CA GLY A 15 22.77 -17.74 -22.47
C GLY A 15 23.45 -18.62 -21.40
N GLU A 16 24.75 -18.45 -21.15
CA GLU A 16 25.43 -19.14 -20.04
C GLU A 16 24.94 -18.65 -18.67
N ILE A 17 24.75 -17.35 -18.48
CA ILE A 17 24.20 -16.76 -17.25
C ILE A 17 22.75 -17.22 -17.07
N LEU A 18 21.96 -17.28 -18.15
CA LEU A 18 20.61 -17.83 -18.11
C LEU A 18 20.62 -19.30 -17.65
N LEU A 19 21.50 -20.13 -18.21
CA LEU A 19 21.61 -21.54 -17.82
C LEU A 19 22.05 -21.69 -16.36
N GLN A 20 23.04 -20.92 -15.90
CA GLN A 20 23.44 -20.90 -14.48
C GLN A 20 22.27 -20.48 -13.58
N THR A 21 21.51 -19.48 -14.00
CA THR A 21 20.32 -18.99 -13.28
C THR A 21 19.21 -20.03 -13.26
N LEU A 22 19.01 -20.80 -14.33
CA LEU A 22 18.04 -21.89 -14.36
C LEU A 22 18.49 -23.06 -13.48
N GLN A 23 19.76 -23.42 -13.50
CA GLN A 23 20.32 -24.52 -12.70
C GLN A 23 20.27 -24.23 -11.20
N SER A 24 20.60 -23.00 -10.78
CA SER A 24 20.54 -22.60 -9.37
C SER A 24 19.12 -22.24 -8.89
N ARG A 25 18.08 -22.41 -9.72
CA ARG A 25 16.70 -22.02 -9.38
C ARG A 25 16.18 -22.73 -8.14
N SER A 26 16.38 -24.05 -8.04
CA SER A 26 15.91 -24.84 -6.89
C SER A 26 16.60 -24.42 -5.60
N GLU A 27 17.92 -24.16 -5.65
CA GLU A 27 18.68 -23.68 -4.51
C GLU A 27 18.26 -22.27 -4.09
N ARG A 28 18.12 -21.33 -5.04
CA ARG A 28 17.62 -19.98 -4.74
C ARG A 28 16.22 -20.00 -4.14
N PHE A 29 15.35 -20.89 -4.62
CA PHE A 29 14.01 -21.07 -4.06
C PHE A 29 14.08 -21.54 -2.60
N LEU A 30 14.89 -22.57 -2.32
CA LEU A 30 15.07 -23.07 -0.96
C LEU A 30 15.68 -22.01 -0.03
N ASN A 31 16.71 -21.29 -0.49
CA ASN A 31 17.33 -20.20 0.28
C ASN A 31 16.33 -19.07 0.57
N HIS A 32 15.48 -18.74 -0.39
CA HIS A 32 14.41 -17.74 -0.20
C HIS A 32 13.40 -18.21 0.84
N MET A 33 12.92 -19.47 0.75
CA MET A 33 12.00 -20.04 1.74
C MET A 33 12.59 -20.02 3.15
N ASN A 34 13.85 -20.45 3.31
CA ASN A 34 14.54 -20.40 4.60
C ASN A 34 14.66 -18.98 5.15
N LYS A 35 14.89 -17.98 4.28
CA LYS A 35 14.93 -16.57 4.70
C LYS A 35 13.56 -16.11 5.19
N LEU A 36 12.48 -16.45 4.48
CA LEU A 36 11.12 -16.10 4.88
C LEU A 36 10.72 -16.76 6.22
N GLU A 37 11.06 -18.03 6.42
CA GLU A 37 10.83 -18.72 7.71
C GLU A 37 11.56 -18.04 8.86
N LYS A 38 12.80 -17.59 8.64
CA LYS A 38 13.56 -16.85 9.63
C LYS A 38 12.93 -15.48 9.92
N GLU A 39 12.48 -14.77 8.89
CA GLU A 39 11.83 -13.46 9.02
C GLU A 39 10.51 -13.57 9.78
N ASP A 40 9.68 -14.57 9.47
CA ASP A 40 8.43 -14.87 10.21
C ASP A 40 8.68 -15.17 11.69
N ALA A 41 9.75 -15.92 12.01
CA ALA A 41 10.13 -16.17 13.39
C ALA A 41 10.56 -14.90 14.14
N LEU A 42 11.31 -14.01 13.49
CA LEU A 42 11.74 -12.72 14.07
C LEU A 42 10.55 -11.77 14.29
N LEU A 43 9.62 -11.69 13.33
CA LEU A 43 8.40 -10.89 13.47
C LEU A 43 7.52 -11.39 14.63
N LYS A 44 7.44 -12.71 14.84
CA LYS A 44 6.73 -13.28 16.00
C LYS A 44 7.42 -12.94 17.33
N GLU A 45 8.74 -12.92 17.36
CA GLU A 45 9.50 -12.49 18.53
C GLU A 45 9.25 -11.01 18.83
N GLU A 46 9.34 -10.14 17.83
CA GLU A 46 9.05 -8.70 17.92
C GLU A 46 7.61 -8.45 18.41
N SER A 47 6.63 -9.14 17.82
CA SER A 47 5.22 -9.05 18.21
C SER A 47 5.01 -9.39 19.69
N ASN A 48 5.73 -10.38 20.24
CA ASN A 48 5.65 -10.72 21.66
C ASN A 48 6.29 -9.66 22.58
N ILE A 49 7.20 -8.84 22.05
CA ILE A 49 7.91 -7.81 22.82
C ILE A 49 7.11 -6.50 22.85
N TYR A 50 6.56 -6.08 21.71
CA TYR A 50 5.98 -4.75 21.54
C TYR A 50 4.44 -4.73 21.48
N ASP A 51 3.79 -5.86 21.20
CA ASP A 51 2.32 -6.02 21.15
C ASP A 51 1.62 -5.02 20.21
N ASP A 52 2.28 -4.65 19.11
CA ASP A 52 1.82 -3.66 18.13
C ASP A 52 1.75 -4.19 16.68
N ILE A 53 1.96 -5.50 16.50
CA ILE A 53 1.89 -6.17 15.18
C ILE A 53 0.59 -6.95 15.05
N VAL A 54 -0.10 -6.74 13.93
CA VAL A 54 -1.28 -7.52 13.53
C VAL A 54 -0.93 -8.37 12.30
N PHE A 55 -1.00 -9.69 12.48
CA PHE A 55 -0.88 -10.64 11.36
C PHE A 55 -2.25 -10.85 10.72
N VAL A 56 -2.32 -10.65 9.40
CA VAL A 56 -3.54 -10.89 8.60
C VAL A 56 -3.27 -11.97 7.56
N ASP A 57 -4.30 -12.75 7.22
CA ASP A 57 -4.16 -13.88 6.29
C ASP A 57 -4.07 -13.40 4.83
N VAL A 58 -2.84 -13.13 4.38
CA VAL A 58 -2.54 -12.68 3.01
C VAL A 58 -1.11 -13.08 2.62
N VAL A 59 -0.91 -13.40 1.35
CA VAL A 59 0.45 -13.53 0.78
C VAL A 59 0.98 -12.12 0.54
N ASP A 60 1.89 -11.65 1.40
CA ASP A 60 2.39 -10.28 1.36
C ASP A 60 3.26 -10.03 0.13
N THR A 61 2.65 -9.36 -0.85
CA THR A 61 3.30 -8.91 -2.08
C THR A 61 2.70 -7.57 -2.43
N TYR A 62 3.44 -6.76 -3.21
CA TYR A 62 2.97 -5.45 -3.62
C TYR A 62 1.57 -5.47 -4.27
N ARG A 63 1.26 -6.50 -5.07
CA ARG A 63 -0.04 -6.67 -5.72
C ARG A 63 -1.17 -7.00 -4.74
N ASN A 64 -0.84 -7.60 -3.60
CA ASN A 64 -1.80 -8.04 -2.59
C ASN A 64 -1.96 -7.06 -1.43
N VAL A 65 -1.25 -5.93 -1.43
CA VAL A 65 -1.42 -4.87 -0.41
C VAL A 65 -2.88 -4.42 -0.25
N PRO A 66 -3.72 -4.27 -1.31
CA PRO A 66 -5.12 -3.94 -1.10
C PRO A 66 -5.90 -5.06 -0.37
N ALA A 67 -5.55 -6.32 -0.58
CA ALA A 67 -6.11 -7.44 0.20
C ALA A 67 -5.69 -7.35 1.67
N LYS A 68 -4.39 -7.09 1.93
CA LYS A 68 -3.84 -6.85 3.27
C LYS A 68 -4.62 -5.74 3.98
N LEU A 69 -4.91 -4.64 3.29
CA LEU A 69 -5.68 -3.52 3.81
C LEU A 69 -7.13 -3.90 4.17
N LEU A 70 -7.84 -4.62 3.29
CA LEU A 70 -9.20 -5.07 3.58
C LEU A 70 -9.26 -6.01 4.78
N ASN A 71 -8.30 -6.94 4.89
CA ASN A 71 -8.20 -7.81 6.06
C ASN A 71 -7.89 -7.03 7.34
N PHE A 72 -7.02 -6.02 7.26
CA PHE A 72 -6.77 -5.12 8.38
C PHE A 72 -8.02 -4.37 8.81
N TYR A 73 -8.82 -3.82 7.88
CA TYR A 73 -10.07 -3.14 8.22
C TYR A 73 -11.10 -4.05 8.89
N ARG A 74 -11.22 -5.32 8.45
CA ARG A 74 -12.05 -6.31 9.15
C ARG A 74 -11.61 -6.47 10.60
N TRP A 75 -10.31 -6.70 10.80
CA TRP A 75 -9.74 -6.83 12.15
C TRP A 75 -9.98 -5.57 12.98
N THR A 76 -9.71 -4.37 12.46
CA THR A 76 -9.87 -3.11 13.21
C THR A 76 -11.31 -2.89 13.67
N VAL A 77 -12.30 -3.19 12.82
CA VAL A 77 -13.73 -3.03 13.17
C VAL A 77 -14.15 -4.01 14.27
N GLU A 78 -13.57 -5.21 14.28
CA GLU A 78 -13.88 -6.24 15.28
C GLU A 78 -13.17 -6.00 16.63
N THR A 79 -11.99 -5.36 16.64
CA THR A 79 -11.13 -5.30 17.82
C THR A 79 -10.95 -3.92 18.45
N ALA A 80 -11.21 -2.83 17.71
CA ALA A 80 -10.89 -1.49 18.16
C ALA A 80 -12.08 -0.53 18.15
N SER A 81 -12.07 0.44 19.09
CA SER A 81 -12.97 1.59 19.07
C SER A 81 -12.20 2.83 18.66
N PHE A 82 -12.65 3.49 17.59
CA PHE A 82 -12.00 4.65 17.01
C PHE A 82 -13.03 5.55 16.30
N ASP A 83 -12.73 6.84 16.15
CA ASP A 83 -13.55 7.79 15.38
C ASP A 83 -13.06 7.93 13.93
N VAL A 84 -11.74 7.86 13.76
CA VAL A 84 -11.03 7.96 12.48
C VAL A 84 -9.84 7.00 12.45
N LEU A 85 -9.46 6.59 11.24
CA LEU A 85 -8.29 5.75 10.97
C LEU A 85 -7.32 6.52 10.08
N LEU A 86 -6.06 6.60 10.50
CA LEU A 86 -4.94 7.08 9.69
C LEU A 86 -4.23 5.87 9.08
N LYS A 87 -4.11 5.83 7.75
CA LYS A 87 -3.26 4.88 7.03
C LYS A 87 -2.02 5.61 6.53
N THR A 88 -0.86 4.96 6.62
CA THR A 88 0.43 5.39 6.05
C THR A 88 1.26 4.16 5.68
N ASP A 89 2.30 4.35 4.88
CA ASP A 89 3.34 3.34 4.63
C ASP A 89 4.48 3.48 5.68
N ASP A 90 5.33 2.45 5.79
CA ASP A 90 6.43 2.34 6.77
C ASP A 90 7.66 3.21 6.42
N ASP A 91 7.70 3.73 5.20
CA ASP A 91 8.73 4.64 4.70
C ASP A 91 8.27 6.11 4.66
N CYS A 92 7.21 6.44 5.40
CA CYS A 92 6.59 7.77 5.40
C CYS A 92 6.81 8.53 6.72
N TYR A 93 7.30 9.77 6.62
CA TYR A 93 7.22 10.73 7.71
C TYR A 93 5.76 11.16 7.90
N ILE A 94 5.32 11.32 9.15
CA ILE A 94 3.98 11.74 9.51
C ILE A 94 4.05 12.73 10.68
N ASP A 95 3.48 13.92 10.52
CA ASP A 95 3.33 14.88 11.63
C ASP A 95 2.03 14.58 12.40
N LEU A 96 2.12 13.66 13.36
CA LEU A 96 0.97 13.22 14.16
C LEU A 96 0.32 14.37 14.95
N GLU A 97 1.10 15.27 15.54
CA GLU A 97 0.56 16.37 16.35
C GLU A 97 -0.28 17.31 15.50
N THR A 98 0.23 17.73 14.35
CA THR A 98 -0.50 18.59 13.42
C THR A 98 -1.75 17.89 12.88
N ILE A 99 -1.65 16.59 12.56
CA ILE A 99 -2.80 15.78 12.11
C ILE A 99 -3.89 15.76 13.19
N PHE A 100 -3.55 15.43 14.44
CA PHE A 100 -4.52 15.39 15.55
C PHE A 100 -5.18 16.75 15.78
N ASN A 101 -4.39 17.83 15.77
CA ASN A 101 -4.91 19.19 15.93
C ASN A 101 -5.88 19.55 14.80
N ARG A 102 -5.55 19.21 13.56
CA ARG A 102 -6.42 19.46 12.40
C ARG A 102 -7.69 18.63 12.41
N ILE A 103 -7.64 17.37 12.85
CA ILE A 103 -8.85 16.52 13.00
C ILE A 103 -9.85 17.19 13.94
N LYS A 104 -9.37 17.70 15.09
CA LYS A 104 -10.21 18.40 16.08
C LYS A 104 -10.74 19.72 15.52
N LEU A 105 -9.87 20.56 14.96
CA LEU A 105 -10.24 21.90 14.46
C LEU A 105 -11.21 21.86 13.27
N LYS A 106 -11.01 20.92 12.34
CA LYS A 106 -11.86 20.77 11.14
C LYS A 106 -13.08 19.87 11.39
N ASN A 107 -13.26 19.36 12.61
CA ASN A 107 -14.32 18.42 13.00
C ASN A 107 -14.41 17.22 12.04
N LEU A 108 -13.27 16.54 11.84
CA LEU A 108 -13.13 15.39 10.93
C LEU A 108 -13.47 14.04 11.60
N GLY A 109 -13.81 14.03 12.88
CA GLY A 109 -14.30 12.83 13.59
C GLY A 109 -15.77 12.49 13.31
N ARG A 110 -16.35 13.07 12.26
CA ARG A 110 -17.74 12.81 11.84
C ARG A 110 -17.80 11.79 10.71
N PRO A 111 -18.96 11.19 10.42
CA PRO A 111 -19.10 10.25 9.32
C PRO A 111 -18.77 10.85 7.94
N ASN A 112 -18.54 9.96 6.98
CA ASN A 112 -18.39 10.27 5.56
C ASN A 112 -17.17 11.15 5.20
N ILE A 113 -16.01 10.90 5.83
CA ILE A 113 -14.78 11.68 5.65
C ILE A 113 -13.69 10.84 4.97
N TRP A 114 -13.04 11.46 3.99
CA TRP A 114 -11.76 10.99 3.45
C TRP A 114 -10.82 12.18 3.24
N TRP A 115 -9.75 12.26 4.03
CA TRP A 115 -8.81 13.39 4.05
C TRP A 115 -7.43 12.95 3.62
N GLY A 116 -6.86 13.64 2.63
CA GLY A 116 -5.55 13.35 2.06
C GLY A 116 -5.27 14.24 0.85
N ASN A 117 -4.24 13.92 0.08
CA ASN A 117 -3.95 14.59 -1.20
C ASN A 117 -4.37 13.70 -2.36
N PHE A 118 -5.35 14.15 -3.16
CA PHE A 118 -5.99 13.32 -4.17
C PHE A 118 -5.42 13.55 -5.58
N ARG A 119 -5.01 12.46 -6.23
CA ARG A 119 -4.75 12.43 -7.67
C ARG A 119 -6.09 12.32 -8.41
N LEU A 120 -6.26 13.13 -9.46
CA LEU A 120 -7.48 13.20 -10.27
C LEU A 120 -7.17 12.84 -11.72
N ASN A 121 -8.09 12.13 -12.38
CA ASN A 121 -7.99 11.75 -13.80
C ASN A 121 -6.65 11.07 -14.15
N TRP A 122 -6.10 10.29 -13.22
CA TRP A 122 -4.83 9.60 -13.42
C TRP A 122 -5.01 8.48 -14.45
N ALA A 123 -4.15 8.45 -15.46
CA ALA A 123 -4.20 7.44 -16.50
C ALA A 123 -3.85 6.06 -15.95
N VAL A 124 -4.56 5.04 -16.44
CA VAL A 124 -4.32 3.65 -16.04
C VAL A 124 -3.10 3.13 -16.79
N ASP A 125 -2.06 2.78 -16.04
CA ASP A 125 -0.86 2.18 -16.59
C ASP A 125 -1.18 0.81 -17.20
N ARG A 126 -0.92 0.65 -18.50
CA ARG A 126 -1.11 -0.62 -19.21
C ARG A 126 0.17 -1.43 -19.36
N THR A 127 1.29 -0.95 -18.81
CA THR A 127 2.62 -1.56 -18.88
C THR A 127 3.45 -1.21 -17.65
N GLY A 128 4.51 -1.97 -17.38
CA GLY A 128 5.46 -1.68 -16.30
C GLY A 128 4.98 -2.15 -14.93
N LYS A 129 5.67 -1.69 -13.86
CA LYS A 129 5.41 -2.08 -12.47
C LYS A 129 3.95 -1.84 -12.04
N TRP A 130 3.36 -0.77 -12.56
CA TRP A 130 2.02 -0.29 -12.20
C TRP A 130 0.91 -0.81 -13.12
N GLN A 131 1.23 -1.78 -13.99
CA GLN A 131 0.30 -2.31 -14.98
C GLN A 131 -0.99 -2.85 -14.34
N GLU A 132 -2.12 -2.31 -14.80
CA GLU A 132 -3.46 -2.79 -14.50
C GLU A 132 -4.20 -3.10 -15.81
N LEU A 133 -4.51 -4.38 -16.02
CA LEU A 133 -5.13 -4.88 -17.25
C LEU A 133 -6.64 -5.09 -17.11
N GLU A 134 -7.13 -5.20 -15.87
CA GLU A 134 -8.51 -5.58 -15.60
C GLU A 134 -9.40 -4.38 -15.32
N TYR A 135 -8.84 -3.21 -15.02
CA TYR A 135 -9.62 -1.99 -14.86
C TYR A 135 -10.09 -1.45 -16.23
N PRO A 136 -11.41 -1.31 -16.47
CA PRO A 136 -11.95 -1.09 -17.81
C PRO A 136 -11.84 0.36 -18.30
N SER A 137 -11.76 1.34 -17.40
CA SER A 137 -11.66 2.75 -17.77
C SER A 137 -10.22 3.12 -18.13
N PRO A 138 -9.98 4.13 -18.99
CA PRO A 138 -8.64 4.65 -19.26
C PRO A 138 -8.05 5.48 -18.11
N ALA A 139 -8.88 5.94 -17.17
CA ALA A 139 -8.44 6.73 -16.01
C ALA A 139 -9.15 6.28 -14.74
N TYR A 140 -8.42 6.33 -13.62
CA TYR A 140 -8.94 5.99 -12.30
C TYR A 140 -9.86 7.09 -11.74
N PRO A 141 -10.79 6.73 -10.84
CA PRO A 141 -11.46 7.71 -9.98
C PRO A 141 -10.43 8.42 -9.09
N ALA A 142 -10.86 9.45 -8.36
CA ALA A 142 -9.97 10.12 -7.43
C ALA A 142 -9.47 9.17 -6.33
N PHE A 143 -8.16 9.15 -6.09
CA PHE A 143 -7.52 8.41 -5.00
C PHE A 143 -6.52 9.28 -4.26
N ALA A 144 -6.41 9.09 -2.95
CA ALA A 144 -5.37 9.72 -2.14
C ALA A 144 -4.01 9.12 -2.52
N CYS A 145 -2.94 9.92 -2.57
CA CYS A 145 -1.62 9.36 -2.82
C CYS A 145 -1.11 8.51 -1.65
N GLY A 146 -0.19 7.59 -1.94
CA GLY A 146 0.23 6.54 -1.02
C GLY A 146 0.85 6.99 0.32
N SER A 147 1.28 8.26 0.42
CA SER A 147 1.92 8.82 1.63
C SER A 147 1.03 8.82 2.87
N GLY A 148 -0.29 8.73 2.70
CA GLY A 148 -1.22 8.52 3.78
C GLY A 148 -2.55 9.26 3.61
N TYR A 149 -3.53 8.85 4.40
CA TYR A 149 -4.85 9.47 4.45
C TYR A 149 -5.58 9.14 5.75
N VAL A 150 -6.56 9.97 6.10
CA VAL A 150 -7.49 9.75 7.21
C VAL A 150 -8.88 9.42 6.66
N ILE A 151 -9.52 8.38 7.17
CA ILE A 151 -10.91 8.01 6.87
C ILE A 151 -11.74 7.86 8.13
N SER A 152 -13.03 8.19 8.05
CA SER A 152 -13.96 8.05 9.18
C SER A 152 -14.35 6.59 9.43
N LYS A 153 -14.80 6.29 10.65
CA LYS A 153 -15.21 4.95 11.07
C LYS A 153 -16.22 4.29 10.13
N ASP A 154 -17.27 5.00 9.72
CA ASP A 154 -18.32 4.47 8.84
C ASP A 154 -17.80 4.03 7.46
N VAL A 155 -16.77 4.71 6.97
CA VAL A 155 -16.08 4.33 5.73
C VAL A 155 -15.29 3.04 5.92
N VAL A 156 -14.57 2.90 7.04
CA VAL A 156 -13.85 1.66 7.40
C VAL A 156 -14.83 0.49 7.57
N GLU A 157 -15.95 0.71 8.27
CA GLU A 157 -16.99 -0.30 8.47
C GLU A 157 -17.60 -0.77 7.14
N TRP A 158 -17.86 0.15 6.22
CA TRP A 158 -18.36 -0.20 4.89
C TRP A 158 -17.36 -1.05 4.11
N LEU A 159 -16.07 -0.67 4.12
CA LEU A 159 -15.01 -1.43 3.45
C LEU A 159 -14.85 -2.83 4.05
N ALA A 160 -14.81 -2.93 5.38
CA ALA A 160 -14.72 -4.20 6.09
C ALA A 160 -15.90 -5.12 5.74
N SER A 161 -17.12 -4.60 5.79
CA SER A 161 -18.36 -5.33 5.49
C SER A 161 -18.48 -5.79 4.03
N ASN A 162 -17.77 -5.14 3.11
CA ASN A 162 -17.78 -5.46 1.68
C ASN A 162 -16.47 -6.08 1.19
N SER A 163 -15.53 -6.36 2.08
CA SER A 163 -14.17 -6.85 1.75
C SER A 163 -14.14 -8.03 0.77
N GLU A 164 -15.05 -8.99 0.92
CA GLU A 164 -15.13 -10.18 0.03
C GLU A 164 -15.73 -9.89 -1.36
N ARG A 165 -16.38 -8.74 -1.53
CA ARG A 165 -17.05 -8.31 -2.77
C ARG A 165 -16.23 -7.28 -3.54
N LEU A 166 -15.29 -6.61 -2.88
CA LEU A 166 -14.46 -5.58 -3.47
C LEU A 166 -13.32 -6.23 -4.26
N LYS A 167 -13.24 -5.88 -5.54
CA LYS A 167 -12.16 -6.35 -6.41
C LYS A 167 -10.86 -5.64 -6.08
N ILE A 168 -9.79 -6.40 -5.94
CA ILE A 168 -8.42 -5.92 -5.73
C ILE A 168 -7.80 -5.53 -7.08
N TYR A 169 -7.12 -4.39 -7.12
CA TYR A 169 -6.39 -3.89 -8.29
C TYR A 169 -4.91 -3.68 -7.96
N GLN A 170 -4.09 -3.45 -8.97
CA GLN A 170 -2.68 -3.10 -8.79
C GLN A 170 -2.56 -1.73 -8.09
N GLY A 171 -2.12 -1.73 -6.83
CA GLY A 171 -1.97 -0.52 -6.00
C GLY A 171 -3.11 -0.38 -4.98
N GLU A 172 -2.73 -0.17 -3.72
CA GLU A 172 -3.66 0.02 -2.60
C GLU A 172 -4.43 1.34 -2.73
N ASP A 173 -3.72 2.43 -2.99
CA ASP A 173 -4.27 3.76 -3.20
C ASP A 173 -5.32 3.80 -4.33
N VAL A 174 -4.98 3.21 -5.48
CA VAL A 174 -5.87 3.08 -6.63
C VAL A 174 -7.09 2.20 -6.30
N SER A 175 -6.87 1.07 -5.62
CA SER A 175 -7.96 0.18 -5.19
C SER A 175 -8.92 0.92 -4.27
N MET A 176 -8.40 1.67 -3.30
CA MET A 176 -9.19 2.55 -2.43
C MET A 176 -9.98 3.58 -3.24
N GLY A 177 -9.38 4.25 -4.23
CA GLY A 177 -10.10 5.15 -5.15
C GLY A 177 -11.29 4.51 -5.85
N ILE A 178 -11.10 3.28 -6.35
CA ILE A 178 -12.16 2.54 -7.03
C ILE A 178 -13.28 2.14 -6.06
N TRP A 179 -12.95 1.66 -4.86
CA TRP A 179 -13.96 1.29 -3.85
C TRP A 179 -14.71 2.51 -3.34
N MET A 180 -14.01 3.61 -3.08
CA MET A 180 -14.61 4.87 -2.62
C MET A 180 -15.53 5.51 -3.66
N ALA A 181 -15.36 5.22 -4.95
CA ALA A 181 -16.28 5.67 -5.98
C ALA A 181 -17.70 5.11 -5.81
N ALA A 182 -17.87 3.97 -5.12
CA ALA A 182 -19.18 3.38 -4.86
C ALA A 182 -19.98 4.11 -3.77
N ILE A 183 -19.30 4.70 -2.77
CA ILE A 183 -19.95 5.38 -1.63
C ILE A 183 -19.80 6.90 -1.67
N GLY A 184 -18.81 7.42 -2.42
CA GLY A 184 -18.60 8.84 -2.66
C GLY A 184 -18.39 9.66 -1.39
N PRO A 185 -17.38 9.36 -0.55
CA PRO A 185 -17.19 10.08 0.69
C PRO A 185 -16.77 11.53 0.46
N LYS A 186 -16.99 12.39 1.46
CA LYS A 186 -16.55 13.77 1.34
C LYS A 186 -15.02 13.82 1.38
N ARG A 187 -14.43 14.09 0.22
CA ARG A 187 -12.99 14.28 0.06
C ARG A 187 -12.58 15.65 0.60
N TYR A 188 -11.55 15.64 1.44
CA TYR A 188 -10.87 16.83 1.92
C TYR A 188 -9.49 16.85 1.27
N GLN A 189 -9.33 17.66 0.23
CA GLN A 189 -8.04 17.89 -0.40
C GLN A 189 -7.13 18.69 0.55
N ASP A 190 -5.92 18.23 0.78
CA ASP A 190 -4.91 18.93 1.58
C ASP A 190 -3.52 18.60 1.00
N ASP A 191 -2.90 19.56 0.32
CA ASP A 191 -1.65 19.33 -0.43
C ASP A 191 -0.44 19.12 0.49
N LEU A 192 -0.60 19.32 1.80
CA LEU A 192 0.43 19.03 2.80
C LEU A 192 0.61 17.54 3.06
N TRP A 193 -0.28 16.68 2.55
CA TRP A 193 0.05 15.27 2.36
C TRP A 193 0.90 15.17 1.09
N LEU A 194 2.22 15.17 1.23
CA LEU A 194 3.12 15.19 0.07
C LEU A 194 3.15 13.82 -0.59
N CYS A 195 3.02 13.78 -1.91
CA CYS A 195 2.98 12.53 -2.66
C CYS A 195 4.36 12.04 -3.13
N GLU A 196 5.41 12.85 -2.92
CA GLU A 196 6.78 12.58 -3.34
C GLU A 196 7.74 13.02 -2.23
N LYS A 197 8.95 12.43 -2.20
CA LYS A 197 9.98 12.74 -1.19
C LYS A 197 10.41 14.19 -1.25
N THR A 198 9.79 15.02 -0.42
CA THR A 198 10.02 16.46 -0.33
C THR A 198 9.94 16.89 1.13
N CYS A 199 10.65 17.96 1.48
CA CYS A 199 10.62 18.51 2.83
C CYS A 199 10.05 19.92 2.76
N GLU A 200 8.78 20.06 3.15
CA GLU A 200 8.06 21.32 3.11
C GLU A 200 7.62 21.74 4.51
N SER A 201 7.62 23.05 4.78
CA SER A 201 7.19 23.57 6.07
C SER A 201 5.70 23.28 6.30
N GLY A 202 5.39 22.60 7.40
CA GLY A 202 4.02 22.24 7.76
C GLY A 202 3.46 21.03 7.01
N MET A 203 4.31 20.23 6.34
CA MET A 203 3.91 18.97 5.74
C MET A 203 3.29 18.02 6.78
N LEU A 204 2.21 17.35 6.40
CA LEU A 204 1.54 16.32 7.21
C LEU A 204 2.13 14.94 6.97
N SER A 205 2.54 14.67 5.74
CA SER A 205 3.22 13.43 5.36
C SER A 205 4.28 13.68 4.30
N SER A 206 5.32 12.85 4.27
CA SER A 206 6.26 12.79 3.14
C SER A 206 6.87 11.37 3.01
N PRO A 207 6.82 10.72 1.83
CA PRO A 207 7.18 9.32 1.66
C PRO A 207 8.65 9.08 1.28
N GLN A 208 9.05 7.81 1.19
CA GLN A 208 10.32 7.29 0.65
C GLN A 208 11.56 7.63 1.52
N TYR A 209 11.41 7.59 2.83
CA TYR A 209 12.49 7.75 3.79
C TYR A 209 12.96 6.40 4.34
N SER A 210 14.26 6.29 4.57
CA SER A 210 14.83 5.21 5.37
C SER A 210 14.51 5.40 6.86
N ALA A 211 14.59 4.31 7.64
CA ALA A 211 14.39 4.36 9.09
C ALA A 211 15.31 5.39 9.80
N GLN A 212 16.55 5.57 9.32
CA GLN A 212 17.46 6.58 9.87
C GLN A 212 16.97 8.00 9.58
N GLU A 213 16.57 8.30 8.35
CA GLU A 213 16.05 9.62 7.98
C GLU A 213 14.76 9.93 8.76
N LEU A 214 13.87 8.96 8.94
CA LEU A 214 12.66 9.12 9.77
C LEU A 214 13.01 9.47 11.22
N ALA A 215 14.00 8.77 11.80
CA ALA A 215 14.46 9.07 13.15
C ALA A 215 15.11 10.45 13.27
N GLU A 216 15.74 10.96 12.21
CA GLU A 216 16.31 12.31 12.17
C GLU A 216 15.23 13.40 12.01
N LEU A 217 14.19 13.16 11.20
CA LEU A 217 13.07 14.09 11.01
C LEU A 217 12.19 14.24 12.25
N TRP A 218 12.16 13.24 13.13
CA TRP A 218 11.40 13.25 14.38
C TRP A 218 12.15 13.82 15.60
N ARG A 219 13.44 14.17 15.44
CA ARG A 219 14.24 14.80 16.51
C ARG A 219 13.94 16.29 16.65
#